data_AF-A0A848E5N4-F1
#
_entry.id   AF-A0A848E5N4-F1
#
_cell.length_a   1.000
_cell.length_b   1.000
_cell.length_c   1.000
_cell.angle_alpha   90.00
_cell.angle_beta   90.00
_cell.angle_gamma   90.00
#
_symmetry.space_group_name_H-M   'P 1'
#
loop_
_entity.id
_entity.type
_entity.pdbx_description
1 polymer ?
#
loop_
_entity_poly.entity_id
_entity_poly.type
_entity_poly.pdbx_seq_one_letter_code
_entity_poly.pdbx_strand_id
1 'polypeptide(L)'
;MTAANAAEQRRLTHAVAAASDEALARVVAVFDRMTDRREADRLLDAARPRLRRLRPPRPISFARLLFLPLDGAIVDPRAWNRKEGTLPRSALLPIGTAVQAALGAEAAAIEEAFAGATFADAAAIERAGRRLWRTAAAATVAMPPQWEASGLGPADFRHCAALAAGVWRHADALWAALALAAEGPPEPMVRDAIAAAAGEEPMVIEAMIATILLKAARPGTVAAAAAASPAAPPGSAERVLDRWLEGCTPDLPAGDAAGAARLAEAFAEAIEDLDASPMVRRPERRQRVAALRRQVDEACRAAFVDATTQGLIEPMARNAGRIDDGAMMQIERTARSIRRLEQAGRALGGATAYDAALRRVTDAFGALRAAPGANPADLARLTEILAGPEAALRLLDG
;
A
#
# COMPACT_ATOMS: atom_id res chain seq x y z
N MET A 1 20.40 18.75 -22.74
CA MET A 1 19.42 19.37 -21.82
C MET A 1 19.82 20.84 -21.67
N THR A 2 19.05 21.77 -22.24
CA THR A 2 19.39 23.22 -22.26
C THR A 2 19.15 23.86 -20.90
N ALA A 3 19.91 24.91 -20.55
CA ALA A 3 19.82 25.61 -19.26
C ALA A 3 18.41 26.18 -18.98
N ALA A 4 17.65 26.53 -20.03
CA ALA A 4 16.26 26.98 -19.95
C ALA A 4 15.31 25.89 -19.42
N ASN A 5 15.47 24.65 -19.89
CA ASN A 5 14.61 23.52 -19.52
C ASN A 5 14.81 23.13 -18.03
N ALA A 6 16.03 23.25 -17.51
CA ALA A 6 16.33 23.02 -16.10
C ALA A 6 15.79 24.13 -15.17
N ALA A 7 15.65 25.37 -15.65
CA ALA A 7 15.05 26.46 -14.87
C ALA A 7 13.53 26.33 -14.79
N GLU A 8 12.89 25.94 -15.89
CA GLU A 8 11.45 25.70 -15.97
C GLU A 8 11.02 24.50 -15.13
N GLN A 9 11.78 23.40 -15.18
CA GLN A 9 11.54 22.22 -14.36
C GLN A 9 11.63 22.54 -12.85
N ARG A 10 12.60 23.36 -12.43
CA ARG A 10 12.71 23.82 -11.03
C ARG A 10 11.53 24.68 -10.58
N ARG A 11 11.02 25.56 -11.45
CA ARG A 11 9.82 26.36 -11.15
C ARG A 11 8.57 25.47 -11.01
N LEU A 12 8.40 24.49 -11.88
CA LEU A 12 7.32 23.50 -11.80
C LEU A 12 7.40 22.67 -10.51
N THR A 13 8.58 22.16 -10.14
CA THR A 13 8.77 21.44 -8.88
C THR A 13 8.40 22.31 -7.67
N HIS A 14 8.83 23.57 -7.65
CA HIS A 14 8.48 24.50 -6.56
C HIS A 14 6.98 24.84 -6.53
N ALA A 15 6.34 25.01 -7.70
CA ALA A 15 4.91 25.26 -7.79
C ALA A 15 4.07 24.06 -7.31
N VAL A 16 4.47 22.83 -7.64
CA VAL A 16 3.83 21.60 -7.15
C VAL A 16 4.05 21.44 -5.64
N ALA A 17 5.24 21.76 -5.14
CA ALA A 17 5.53 21.72 -3.70
C ALA A 17 4.76 22.78 -2.90
N ALA A 18 4.42 23.93 -3.50
CA ALA A 18 3.67 25.02 -2.87
C ALA A 18 2.15 24.99 -3.15
N ALA A 19 1.67 24.08 -4.01
CA ALA A 19 0.27 23.98 -4.36
C ALA A 19 -0.62 23.64 -3.14
N SER A 20 -1.87 24.11 -3.15
CA SER A 20 -2.89 23.66 -2.18
C SER A 20 -3.17 22.17 -2.35
N ASP A 21 -3.69 21.51 -1.31
CA ASP A 21 -3.95 20.07 -1.32
C ASP A 21 -4.94 19.67 -2.43
N GLU A 22 -5.94 20.50 -2.69
CA GLU A 22 -6.93 20.32 -3.75
C GLU A 22 -6.31 20.47 -5.15
N ALA A 23 -5.41 21.44 -5.34
CA ALA A 23 -4.68 21.62 -6.58
C ALA A 23 -3.70 20.47 -6.83
N LEU A 24 -3.03 20.00 -5.78
CA LEU A 24 -2.12 18.86 -5.84
C LEU A 24 -2.86 17.56 -6.19
N ALA A 25 -4.06 17.34 -5.65
CA ALA A 25 -4.92 16.21 -6.03
C ALA A 25 -5.32 16.25 -7.52
N ARG A 26 -5.70 17.43 -8.03
CA ARG A 26 -6.00 17.61 -9.46
C ARG A 26 -4.79 17.36 -10.37
N VAL A 27 -3.62 17.87 -9.98
CA VAL A 27 -2.36 17.64 -10.72
C VAL A 27 -2.03 16.15 -10.79
N VAL A 28 -2.16 15.41 -9.68
CA VAL A 28 -2.00 13.95 -9.68
C VAL A 28 -3.02 13.26 -10.59
N ALA A 29 -4.28 13.67 -10.57
CA ALA A 29 -5.31 13.09 -11.43
C ALA A 29 -5.08 13.37 -12.93
N VAL A 30 -4.41 14.47 -13.28
CA VAL A 30 -3.97 14.75 -14.65
C VAL A 30 -2.79 13.88 -15.03
N PHE A 31 -1.76 13.79 -14.17
CA PHE A 31 -0.58 12.94 -14.42
C PHE A 31 -0.92 11.45 -14.48
N ASP A 32 -1.91 11.00 -13.70
CA ASP A 32 -2.40 9.63 -13.72
C ASP A 32 -3.05 9.24 -15.07
N ARG A 33 -3.47 10.22 -15.88
CA ARG A 33 -4.04 10.04 -17.22
C ARG A 33 -3.02 10.14 -18.36
N MET A 34 -1.74 10.43 -18.06
CA MET A 34 -0.69 10.56 -19.08
C MET A 34 -0.13 9.20 -19.52
N THR A 35 0.15 9.08 -20.82
CA THR A 35 0.72 7.87 -21.45
C THR A 35 2.18 7.62 -21.07
N ASP A 36 2.97 8.67 -20.82
CA ASP A 36 4.33 8.60 -20.26
C ASP A 36 4.41 9.35 -18.92
N ARG A 37 4.74 8.63 -17.85
CA ARG A 37 4.81 9.15 -16.48
C ARG A 37 6.23 9.44 -15.99
N ARG A 38 7.28 9.14 -16.77
CA ARG A 38 8.67 9.22 -16.28
C ARG A 38 9.10 10.63 -15.91
N GLU A 39 8.56 11.66 -16.54
CA GLU A 39 8.80 13.06 -16.18
C GLU A 39 7.84 13.55 -15.09
N ALA A 40 6.58 13.11 -15.13
CA ALA A 40 5.59 13.41 -14.10
C ALA A 40 6.02 12.85 -12.72
N ASP A 41 6.53 11.62 -12.66
CA ASP A 41 7.00 11.01 -11.42
C ASP A 41 8.20 11.79 -10.83
N ARG A 42 9.12 12.28 -11.67
CA ARG A 42 10.23 13.15 -11.25
C ARG A 42 9.75 14.50 -10.70
N LEU A 43 8.66 15.06 -11.22
CA LEU A 43 8.05 16.28 -10.70
C LEU A 43 7.29 16.03 -9.39
N LEU A 44 6.67 14.86 -9.25
CA LEU A 44 5.93 14.45 -8.05
C LEU A 44 6.83 14.03 -6.89
N ASP A 45 8.09 13.68 -7.13
CA ASP A 45 9.04 13.26 -6.09
C ASP A 45 9.14 14.29 -4.95
N ALA A 46 9.17 15.59 -5.26
CA ALA A 46 9.23 16.65 -4.26
C ALA A 46 7.94 16.79 -3.42
N ALA A 47 6.79 16.41 -3.98
CA ALA A 47 5.51 16.43 -3.28
C ALA A 47 5.13 15.06 -2.68
N ARG A 48 5.96 14.03 -2.87
CA ARG A 48 5.68 12.64 -2.45
C ARG A 48 5.35 12.51 -0.95
N PRO A 49 6.02 13.21 -0.02
CA PRO A 49 5.62 13.20 1.40
C PRO A 49 4.21 13.73 1.63
N ARG A 50 3.85 14.85 0.98
CA ARG A 50 2.50 15.43 1.06
C ARG A 50 1.46 14.52 0.43
N LEU A 51 1.76 13.91 -0.72
CA LEU A 51 0.86 12.97 -1.40
C LEU A 51 0.61 11.69 -0.60
N ARG A 52 1.61 11.19 0.12
CA ARG A 52 1.47 10.06 1.06
C ARG A 52 0.48 10.37 2.18
N ARG A 53 0.47 11.62 2.67
CA ARG A 53 -0.48 12.11 3.68
C ARG A 53 -1.88 12.35 3.11
N LEU A 54 -1.97 13.03 1.96
CA LEU A 54 -3.25 13.44 1.36
C LEU A 54 -4.02 12.28 0.74
N ARG A 55 -3.31 11.25 0.26
CA ARG A 55 -3.87 10.07 -0.42
C ARG A 55 -5.01 10.45 -1.39
N PRO A 56 -4.77 11.37 -2.34
CA PRO A 56 -5.83 11.84 -3.21
C PRO A 56 -6.48 10.66 -3.95
N PRO A 57 -7.81 10.66 -4.13
CA PRO A 57 -8.51 9.59 -4.82
C PRO A 57 -7.93 9.44 -6.23
N ARG A 58 -7.45 8.23 -6.54
CA ARG A 58 -6.83 7.96 -7.83
C ARG A 58 -7.91 7.61 -8.84
N PRO A 59 -7.98 8.31 -9.98
CA PRO A 59 -8.93 7.98 -11.03
C PRO A 59 -8.63 6.57 -11.59
N ILE A 60 -9.69 5.87 -11.98
CA ILE A 60 -9.56 4.60 -12.70
C ILE A 60 -9.03 4.90 -14.10
N SER A 61 -8.03 4.14 -14.55
CA SER A 61 -7.56 4.15 -15.94
C SER A 61 -7.67 2.74 -16.53
N PHE A 62 -7.81 2.65 -17.85
CA PHE A 62 -7.94 1.38 -18.57
C PHE A 62 -6.84 0.38 -18.17
N ALA A 63 -5.58 0.79 -18.27
CA ALA A 63 -4.45 -0.08 -17.94
C ALA A 63 -4.43 -0.50 -16.45
N ARG A 64 -4.74 0.40 -15.50
CA ARG A 64 -4.76 0.03 -14.08
C ARG A 64 -5.91 -0.93 -13.76
N LEU A 65 -7.09 -0.71 -14.33
CA LEU A 65 -8.21 -1.64 -14.16
C LEU A 65 -7.91 -3.00 -14.79
N LEU A 66 -7.33 -3.00 -16.00
CA LEU A 66 -6.93 -4.20 -16.72
C LEU A 66 -5.95 -5.07 -15.90
N PHE A 67 -4.93 -4.46 -15.30
CA PHE A 67 -3.89 -5.19 -14.56
C PHE A 67 -4.19 -5.36 -13.07
N LEU A 68 -5.33 -4.87 -12.56
CA LEU A 68 -5.71 -5.02 -11.16
C LEU A 68 -5.69 -6.49 -10.66
N PRO A 69 -6.16 -7.49 -11.43
CA PRO A 69 -6.07 -8.91 -11.04
C PRO A 69 -4.64 -9.49 -11.07
N LEU A 70 -3.65 -8.73 -11.55
CA LEU A 70 -2.24 -9.12 -11.60
C LEU A 70 -1.36 -8.30 -10.64
N ASP A 71 -1.94 -7.40 -9.83
CA ASP A 71 -1.19 -6.46 -8.99
C ASP A 71 -0.06 -7.12 -8.19
N GLY A 72 -0.29 -8.32 -7.62
CA GLY A 72 0.70 -9.05 -6.83
C GLY A 72 1.73 -9.83 -7.66
N ALA A 73 1.48 -10.00 -8.95
CA ALA A 73 2.42 -10.62 -9.89
C ALA A 73 3.34 -9.58 -10.57
N ILE A 74 3.07 -8.28 -10.43
CA ILE A 74 3.84 -7.23 -11.11
C ILE A 74 5.15 -6.94 -10.37
N VAL A 75 6.28 -7.16 -11.04
CA VAL A 75 7.62 -7.01 -10.47
C VAL A 75 8.45 -5.94 -11.20
N ASP A 76 9.56 -5.53 -10.59
CA ASP A 76 10.57 -4.73 -11.27
C ASP A 76 11.17 -5.52 -12.45
N PRO A 77 11.41 -4.90 -13.62
CA PRO A 77 11.99 -5.60 -14.78
C PRO A 77 13.31 -6.33 -14.48
N ARG A 78 14.11 -5.85 -13.52
CA ARG A 78 15.39 -6.49 -13.14
C ARG A 78 15.22 -7.75 -12.30
N ALA A 79 14.10 -7.86 -11.60
CA ALA A 79 13.75 -9.02 -10.78
C ALA A 79 12.93 -10.06 -11.55
N TRP A 80 12.56 -9.77 -12.80
CA TRP A 80 11.67 -10.61 -13.58
C TRP A 80 12.37 -11.86 -14.14
N ASN A 81 11.65 -12.98 -14.09
CA ASN A 81 12.08 -14.26 -14.61
C ASN A 81 10.90 -15.01 -15.25
N ARG A 82 11.11 -15.55 -16.45
CA ARG A 82 10.10 -16.27 -17.24
C ARG A 82 9.60 -17.56 -16.58
N LYS A 83 10.35 -18.13 -15.62
CA LYS A 83 9.95 -19.38 -14.93
C LYS A 83 8.93 -19.15 -13.81
N GLU A 84 8.63 -17.90 -13.50
CA GLU A 84 7.79 -17.53 -12.36
C GLU A 84 6.48 -16.91 -12.86
N GLY A 85 5.39 -17.07 -12.10
CA GLY A 85 4.12 -16.39 -12.34
C GLY A 85 4.17 -14.88 -12.08
N THR A 86 5.06 -14.16 -12.77
CA THR A 86 5.28 -12.72 -12.59
C THR A 86 5.31 -11.98 -13.93
N LEU A 87 4.97 -10.69 -13.88
CA LEU A 87 4.88 -9.80 -15.03
C LEU A 87 5.79 -8.59 -14.80
N PRO A 88 6.75 -8.27 -15.70
CA PRO A 88 7.62 -7.13 -15.51
C PRO A 88 6.84 -5.84 -15.75
N ARG A 89 7.05 -4.83 -14.92
CA ARG A 89 6.35 -3.53 -15.03
C ARG A 89 6.55 -2.85 -16.39
N SER A 90 7.65 -3.13 -17.10
CA SER A 90 7.91 -2.63 -18.46
C SER A 90 6.97 -3.21 -19.53
N ALA A 91 6.33 -4.35 -19.28
CA ALA A 91 5.40 -5.00 -20.21
C ALA A 91 3.97 -4.43 -20.14
N LEU A 92 3.60 -3.75 -19.05
CA LEU A 92 2.22 -3.33 -18.80
C LEU A 92 1.69 -2.37 -19.87
N LEU A 93 2.46 -1.32 -20.20
CA LEU A 93 2.02 -0.32 -21.17
C LEU A 93 1.88 -0.93 -22.57
N PRO A 94 2.88 -1.63 -23.14
CA PRO A 94 2.72 -2.31 -24.43
C PRO A 94 1.54 -3.27 -24.49
N ILE A 95 1.38 -4.15 -23.49
CA ILE A 95 0.26 -5.11 -23.46
C ILE A 95 -1.07 -4.37 -23.33
N GLY A 96 -1.15 -3.36 -22.46
CA GLY A 96 -2.35 -2.54 -22.28
C GLY A 96 -2.79 -1.88 -23.59
N THR A 97 -1.85 -1.28 -24.33
CA THR A 97 -2.14 -0.71 -25.65
C THR A 97 -2.56 -1.76 -26.67
N ALA A 98 -1.93 -2.95 -26.68
CA ALA A 98 -2.30 -4.02 -27.59
C ALA A 98 -3.72 -4.55 -27.32
N VAL A 99 -4.10 -4.69 -26.05
CA VAL A 99 -5.47 -5.06 -25.63
C VAL A 99 -6.45 -3.97 -26.02
N GLN A 100 -6.15 -2.70 -25.70
CA GLN A 100 -7.04 -1.58 -26.04
C GLN A 100 -7.30 -1.50 -27.55
N ALA A 101 -6.25 -1.67 -28.38
CA ALA A 101 -6.38 -1.72 -29.83
C ALA A 101 -7.20 -2.93 -30.31
N ALA A 102 -7.01 -4.10 -29.71
CA ALA A 102 -7.78 -5.30 -30.06
C ALA A 102 -9.27 -5.19 -29.70
N LEU A 103 -9.61 -4.49 -28.62
CA LEU A 103 -11.00 -4.27 -28.19
C LEU A 103 -11.68 -3.14 -28.97
N GLY A 104 -10.94 -2.15 -29.46
CA GLY A 104 -11.48 -1.05 -30.26
C GLY A 104 -12.61 -0.29 -29.56
N ALA A 105 -13.79 -0.25 -30.18
CA ALA A 105 -14.97 0.44 -29.64
C ALA A 105 -15.42 -0.11 -28.27
N GLU A 106 -15.19 -1.39 -27.99
CA GLU A 106 -15.54 -2.00 -26.71
C GLU A 106 -14.69 -1.42 -25.57
N ALA A 107 -13.40 -1.15 -25.81
CA ALA A 107 -12.54 -0.50 -24.82
C ALA A 107 -13.05 0.91 -24.48
N ALA A 108 -13.43 1.69 -25.49
CA ALA A 108 -14.00 3.04 -25.29
C ALA A 108 -15.32 2.99 -24.50
N ALA A 109 -16.20 2.03 -24.79
CA ALA A 109 -17.45 1.85 -24.06
C ALA A 109 -17.25 1.44 -22.60
N ILE A 110 -16.21 0.65 -22.31
CA ILE A 110 -15.83 0.28 -20.95
C ILE A 110 -15.23 1.48 -20.20
N GLU A 111 -14.36 2.27 -20.83
CA GLU A 111 -13.78 3.48 -20.24
C GLU A 111 -14.84 4.51 -19.85
N GLU A 112 -15.83 4.72 -20.72
CA GLU A 112 -16.97 5.60 -20.43
C GLU A 112 -17.76 5.13 -19.20
N ALA A 113 -17.89 3.81 -19.00
CA ALA A 113 -18.63 3.24 -17.88
C ALA A 113 -17.97 3.49 -16.50
N PHE A 114 -16.69 3.84 -16.46
CA PHE A 114 -15.98 4.24 -15.24
C PHE A 114 -15.45 5.67 -15.29
N ALA A 115 -15.90 6.49 -16.25
CA ALA A 115 -15.49 7.88 -16.36
C ALA A 115 -15.82 8.65 -15.06
N GLY A 116 -14.81 9.31 -14.50
CA GLY A 116 -14.93 10.04 -13.23
C GLY A 116 -14.93 9.18 -11.96
N ALA A 117 -14.97 7.85 -12.09
CA ALA A 117 -14.85 6.95 -10.95
C ALA A 117 -13.41 6.83 -10.44
N THR A 118 -13.28 6.46 -9.18
CA THR A 118 -12.02 6.31 -8.47
C THR A 118 -11.87 4.88 -7.97
N PHE A 119 -10.66 4.48 -7.57
CA PHE A 119 -10.46 3.17 -6.96
C PHE A 119 -11.14 2.99 -5.58
N ALA A 120 -11.83 4.02 -5.05
CA ALA A 120 -12.71 3.89 -3.90
C ALA A 120 -14.11 3.37 -4.29
N ASP A 121 -14.50 3.49 -5.57
CA ASP A 121 -15.82 3.10 -6.08
C ASP A 121 -15.85 1.60 -6.41
N ALA A 122 -15.95 0.75 -5.38
CA ALA A 122 -15.92 -0.71 -5.52
C ALA A 122 -16.94 -1.25 -6.55
N ALA A 123 -18.14 -0.67 -6.61
CA ALA A 123 -19.17 -1.06 -7.58
C ALA A 123 -18.83 -0.67 -9.03
N ALA A 124 -18.04 0.39 -9.23
CA ALA A 124 -17.54 0.76 -10.56
C ALA A 124 -16.45 -0.21 -11.00
N ILE A 125 -15.51 -0.54 -10.09
CA ILE A 125 -14.45 -1.53 -10.34
C ILE A 125 -15.06 -2.89 -10.67
N GLU A 126 -16.04 -3.34 -9.89
CA GLU A 126 -16.66 -4.64 -10.13
C GLU A 126 -17.36 -4.68 -11.50
N ARG A 127 -18.26 -3.73 -11.80
CA ARG A 127 -19.01 -3.77 -13.08
C ARG A 127 -18.10 -3.62 -14.29
N ALA A 128 -17.22 -2.61 -14.30
CA ALA A 128 -16.35 -2.34 -15.44
C ALA A 128 -15.21 -3.35 -15.54
N GLY A 129 -14.61 -3.73 -14.40
CA GLY A 129 -13.52 -4.71 -14.33
C GLY A 129 -13.95 -6.08 -14.85
N ARG A 130 -15.08 -6.61 -14.37
CA ARG A 130 -15.59 -7.91 -14.85
C ARG A 130 -15.84 -7.93 -16.36
N ARG A 131 -16.33 -6.84 -16.94
CA ARG A 131 -16.51 -6.71 -18.40
C ARG A 131 -15.16 -6.63 -19.11
N LEU A 132 -14.24 -5.81 -18.60
CA LEU A 132 -12.91 -5.63 -19.16
C LEU A 132 -12.10 -6.93 -19.15
N TRP A 133 -12.00 -7.63 -18.02
CA TRP A 133 -11.19 -8.84 -17.92
C TRP A 133 -11.72 -9.95 -18.81
N ARG A 134 -13.04 -10.16 -18.86
CA ARG A 134 -13.64 -11.17 -19.75
C ARG A 134 -13.37 -10.89 -21.23
N THR A 135 -13.54 -9.65 -21.67
CA THR A 135 -13.28 -9.26 -23.07
C THR A 135 -11.78 -9.31 -23.40
N ALA A 136 -10.91 -8.85 -22.50
CA ALA A 136 -9.46 -8.91 -22.67
C ALA A 136 -8.92 -10.35 -22.70
N ALA A 137 -9.49 -11.25 -21.91
CA ALA A 137 -9.12 -12.67 -21.88
C ALA A 137 -9.42 -13.39 -23.20
N ALA A 138 -10.48 -12.96 -23.91
CA ALA A 138 -10.88 -13.51 -25.20
C ALA A 138 -10.15 -12.85 -26.39
N ALA A 139 -9.51 -11.71 -26.17
CA ALA A 139 -8.85 -10.96 -27.23
C ALA A 139 -7.55 -11.64 -27.67
N THR A 140 -7.36 -11.76 -28.99
CA THR A 140 -6.06 -12.13 -29.56
C THR A 140 -5.25 -10.85 -29.76
N VAL A 141 -4.17 -10.71 -28.99
CA VAL A 141 -3.29 -9.53 -29.07
C VAL A 141 -2.05 -9.80 -29.92
N ALA A 142 -1.79 -8.94 -30.89
CA ALA A 142 -0.54 -8.93 -31.65
C ALA A 142 0.54 -8.17 -30.87
N MET A 143 1.80 -8.56 -31.06
CA MET A 143 2.94 -7.85 -30.47
C MET A 143 2.99 -6.44 -31.04
N PRO A 144 2.88 -5.40 -30.20
CA PRO A 144 2.82 -4.04 -30.70
C PRO A 144 4.24 -3.49 -30.96
N PRO A 145 4.43 -2.52 -31.86
CA PRO A 145 5.75 -1.97 -32.19
C PRO A 145 6.54 -1.45 -30.97
N GLN A 146 5.85 -0.83 -30.03
CA GLN A 146 6.43 -0.30 -28.79
C GLN A 146 6.93 -1.38 -27.81
N TRP A 147 6.74 -2.67 -28.10
CA TRP A 147 7.27 -3.75 -27.27
C TRP A 147 8.80 -3.66 -27.14
N GLU A 148 9.52 -3.21 -28.16
CA GLU A 148 10.98 -3.06 -28.13
C GLU A 148 11.44 -2.15 -26.98
N ALA A 149 10.66 -1.11 -26.64
CA ALA A 149 10.96 -0.19 -25.56
C ALA A 149 10.90 -0.84 -24.15
N SER A 150 10.33 -2.04 -24.03
CA SER A 150 10.34 -2.83 -22.79
C SER A 150 11.69 -3.50 -22.53
N GLY A 151 12.55 -3.64 -23.55
CA GLY A 151 13.81 -4.38 -23.50
C GLY A 151 13.65 -5.91 -23.54
N LEU A 152 12.44 -6.42 -23.83
CA LEU A 152 12.12 -7.84 -23.84
C LEU A 152 11.97 -8.39 -25.27
N GLY A 153 12.21 -9.70 -25.45
CA GLY A 153 12.14 -10.35 -26.75
C GLY A 153 10.71 -10.76 -27.17
N PRO A 154 10.50 -11.21 -28.42
CA PRO A 154 9.18 -11.64 -28.89
C PRO A 154 8.60 -12.87 -28.15
N ALA A 155 9.47 -13.76 -27.64
CA ALA A 155 9.03 -14.89 -26.82
C ALA A 155 8.49 -14.41 -25.45
N ASP A 156 9.05 -13.33 -24.90
CA ASP A 156 8.59 -12.73 -23.66
C ASP A 156 7.22 -12.08 -23.81
N PHE A 157 6.96 -11.45 -24.96
CA PHE A 157 5.63 -10.93 -25.26
C PHE A 157 4.58 -12.03 -25.17
N ARG A 158 4.79 -13.15 -25.88
CA ARG A 158 3.85 -14.28 -25.87
C ARG A 158 3.64 -14.83 -24.47
N HIS A 159 4.72 -14.97 -23.70
CA HIS A 159 4.63 -15.46 -22.32
C HIS A 159 3.85 -14.50 -21.41
N CYS A 160 4.17 -13.20 -21.44
CA CYS A 160 3.50 -12.18 -20.64
C CYS A 160 2.02 -12.03 -21.01
N ALA A 161 1.71 -12.05 -22.32
CA ALA A 161 0.33 -12.00 -22.81
C ALA A 161 -0.46 -13.25 -22.40
N ALA A 162 0.15 -14.45 -22.47
CA ALA A 162 -0.49 -15.69 -22.03
C ALA A 162 -0.77 -15.69 -20.51
N LEU A 163 0.18 -15.24 -19.70
CA LEU A 163 -0.01 -15.08 -18.25
C LEU A 163 -1.17 -14.12 -17.95
N ALA A 164 -1.16 -12.93 -18.57
CA ALA A 164 -2.19 -11.92 -18.35
C ALA A 164 -3.58 -12.43 -18.77
N ALA A 165 -3.70 -13.02 -19.96
CA ALA A 165 -4.96 -13.61 -20.44
C ALA A 165 -5.44 -14.75 -19.54
N GLY A 166 -4.54 -15.59 -19.03
CA GLY A 166 -4.86 -16.65 -18.07
C GLY A 166 -5.45 -16.13 -16.79
N VAL A 167 -4.85 -15.10 -16.20
CA VAL A 167 -5.41 -14.48 -14.98
C VAL A 167 -6.74 -13.77 -15.27
N TRP A 168 -6.88 -13.09 -16.41
CA TRP A 168 -8.12 -12.41 -16.77
C TRP A 168 -9.31 -13.37 -16.98
N ARG A 169 -9.08 -14.58 -17.49
CA ARG A 169 -10.13 -15.62 -17.60
C ARG A 169 -10.77 -15.94 -16.25
N HIS A 170 -9.98 -15.91 -15.18
CA HIS A 170 -10.39 -16.28 -13.83
C HIS A 170 -10.56 -15.07 -12.89
N ALA A 171 -10.52 -13.85 -13.45
CA ALA A 171 -10.57 -12.62 -12.67
C ALA A 171 -11.88 -12.48 -11.86
N ASP A 172 -12.99 -13.06 -12.33
CA ASP A 172 -14.26 -13.05 -11.60
C ASP A 172 -14.19 -13.81 -10.26
N ALA A 173 -13.57 -14.99 -10.25
CA ALA A 173 -13.37 -15.81 -9.06
C ALA A 173 -12.29 -15.21 -8.15
N LEU A 174 -11.20 -14.72 -8.75
CA LEU A 174 -10.15 -13.99 -8.03
C LEU A 174 -10.70 -12.73 -7.33
N TRP A 175 -11.54 -11.96 -8.02
CA TRP A 175 -12.11 -10.72 -7.48
C TRP A 175 -12.99 -10.97 -6.26
N ALA A 176 -13.72 -12.09 -6.22
CA ALA A 176 -14.51 -12.47 -5.05
C ALA A 176 -13.63 -12.59 -3.79
N ALA A 177 -12.45 -13.20 -3.90
CA ALA A 177 -11.49 -13.26 -2.79
C ALA A 177 -10.84 -11.88 -2.52
N LEU A 178 -10.48 -11.11 -3.55
CA LEU A 178 -9.84 -9.81 -3.40
C LEU A 178 -10.73 -8.76 -2.73
N ALA A 179 -12.05 -8.80 -2.98
CA ALA A 179 -13.01 -7.88 -2.39
C ALA A 179 -13.02 -7.96 -0.85
N LEU A 180 -12.67 -9.11 -0.27
CA LEU A 180 -12.60 -9.34 1.17
C LEU A 180 -11.15 -9.44 1.69
N ALA A 181 -10.15 -9.17 0.85
CA ALA A 181 -8.76 -9.39 1.23
C ALA A 181 -8.33 -8.54 2.43
N ALA A 182 -8.81 -7.29 2.51
CA ALA A 182 -8.50 -6.37 3.61
C ALA A 182 -9.02 -6.83 4.98
N GLU A 183 -10.02 -7.74 5.01
CA GLU A 183 -10.56 -8.33 6.24
C GLU A 183 -9.98 -9.73 6.52
N GLY A 184 -9.18 -10.25 5.58
CA GLY A 184 -8.76 -11.65 5.55
C GLY A 184 -9.81 -12.48 4.82
N PRO A 185 -9.56 -12.88 3.55
CA PRO A 185 -10.59 -13.54 2.76
C PRO A 185 -10.86 -14.95 3.32
N PRO A 186 -12.14 -15.40 3.36
CA PRO A 186 -12.46 -16.74 3.84
C PRO A 186 -11.72 -17.83 3.04
N GLU A 187 -11.20 -18.84 3.73
CA GLU A 187 -10.45 -19.95 3.10
C GLU A 187 -11.20 -20.64 1.94
N PRO A 188 -12.53 -20.88 2.00
CA PRO A 188 -13.26 -21.43 0.86
C PRO A 188 -13.15 -20.55 -0.39
N MET A 189 -13.24 -19.22 -0.25
CA MET A 189 -13.15 -18.30 -1.40
C MET A 189 -11.75 -18.28 -2.01
N VAL A 190 -10.71 -18.41 -1.19
CA VAL A 190 -9.33 -18.58 -1.69
C VAL A 190 -9.23 -19.89 -2.47
N ARG A 191 -9.73 -21.00 -1.92
CA ARG A 191 -9.72 -22.30 -2.61
C ARG A 191 -10.50 -22.28 -3.91
N ASP A 192 -11.67 -21.66 -3.93
CA ASP A 192 -12.52 -21.53 -5.11
C ASP A 192 -11.84 -20.70 -6.20
N ALA A 193 -11.19 -19.59 -5.84
CA ALA A 193 -10.41 -18.79 -6.77
C ALA A 193 -9.28 -19.60 -7.42
N ILE A 194 -8.55 -20.40 -6.63
CA ILE A 194 -7.47 -21.24 -7.16
C ILE A 194 -8.02 -22.42 -7.98
N ALA A 195 -9.12 -23.04 -7.54
CA ALA A 195 -9.77 -24.15 -8.23
C ALA A 195 -10.36 -23.73 -9.58
N ALA A 196 -10.83 -22.49 -9.73
CA ALA A 196 -11.32 -21.96 -11.00
C ALA A 196 -10.26 -22.00 -12.11
N ALA A 197 -8.98 -21.83 -11.74
CA ALA A 197 -7.84 -21.91 -12.64
C ALA A 197 -7.29 -23.34 -12.81
N ALA A 198 -8.03 -24.38 -12.42
CA ALA A 198 -7.63 -25.76 -12.65
C ALA A 198 -7.43 -26.03 -14.15
N GLY A 199 -6.24 -26.51 -14.52
CA GLY A 199 -5.86 -26.77 -15.91
C GLY A 199 -5.15 -25.60 -16.61
N GLU A 200 -5.02 -24.44 -15.96
CA GLU A 200 -4.11 -23.38 -16.43
C GLU A 200 -2.65 -23.77 -16.17
N GLU A 201 -1.74 -23.07 -16.86
CA GLU A 201 -0.31 -23.16 -16.58
C GLU A 201 0.00 -22.74 -15.12
N PRO A 202 0.98 -23.38 -14.44
CA PRO A 202 1.34 -23.09 -13.06
C PRO A 202 1.56 -21.60 -12.75
N MET A 203 2.10 -20.86 -13.72
CA MET A 203 2.35 -19.41 -13.60
C MET A 203 1.09 -18.58 -13.36
N VAL A 204 -0.07 -19.00 -13.89
CA VAL A 204 -1.35 -18.30 -13.71
C VAL A 204 -1.80 -18.42 -12.26
N ILE A 205 -1.74 -19.64 -11.72
CA ILE A 205 -2.10 -19.91 -10.33
C ILE A 205 -1.15 -19.18 -9.37
N GLU A 206 0.16 -19.20 -9.63
CA GLU A 206 1.13 -18.44 -8.84
C GLU A 206 0.83 -16.92 -8.83
N ALA A 207 0.47 -16.35 -9.98
CA ALA A 207 0.11 -14.93 -10.10
C ALA A 207 -1.19 -14.59 -9.33
N MET A 208 -2.17 -15.49 -9.34
CA MET A 208 -3.41 -15.34 -8.58
C MET A 208 -3.13 -15.38 -7.07
N ILE A 209 -2.36 -16.36 -6.59
CA ILE A 209 -1.95 -16.45 -5.18
C ILE A 209 -1.21 -15.17 -4.76
N ALA A 210 -0.26 -14.70 -5.58
CA ALA A 210 0.51 -13.49 -5.29
C ALA A 210 -0.38 -12.25 -5.16
N THR A 211 -1.40 -12.14 -6.01
CA THR A 211 -2.34 -11.02 -6.00
C THR A 211 -3.24 -11.03 -4.76
N ILE A 212 -3.72 -12.20 -4.32
CA ILE A 212 -4.48 -12.30 -3.06
C ILE A 212 -3.58 -11.94 -1.88
N LEU A 213 -2.36 -12.51 -1.81
CA LEU A 213 -1.42 -12.26 -0.71
C LEU A 213 -1.02 -10.79 -0.59
N LEU A 214 -0.88 -10.07 -1.71
CA LEU A 214 -0.53 -8.64 -1.69
C LEU A 214 -1.55 -7.79 -0.92
N LYS A 215 -2.83 -8.18 -0.93
CA LYS A 215 -3.93 -7.39 -0.34
C LYS A 215 -4.48 -7.99 0.95
N ALA A 216 -4.08 -9.21 1.32
CA ALA A 216 -4.66 -9.95 2.42
C ALA A 216 -4.17 -9.46 3.79
N ALA A 217 -5.09 -9.16 4.70
CA ALA A 217 -4.76 -8.96 6.12
C ALA A 217 -4.27 -10.25 6.80
N ARG A 218 -4.63 -11.42 6.23
CA ARG A 218 -4.30 -12.76 6.73
C ARG A 218 -3.49 -13.58 5.72
N PRO A 219 -2.22 -13.22 5.46
CA PRO A 219 -1.41 -13.86 4.41
C PRO A 219 -1.03 -15.31 4.72
N GLY A 220 -0.85 -15.68 5.98
CA GLY A 220 -0.62 -17.06 6.42
C GLY A 220 -1.82 -17.97 6.18
N THR A 221 -3.04 -17.47 6.43
CA THR A 221 -4.30 -18.18 6.12
C THR A 221 -4.47 -18.35 4.60
N VAL A 222 -4.24 -17.30 3.82
CA VAL A 222 -4.30 -17.38 2.34
C VAL A 222 -3.32 -18.40 1.78
N ALA A 223 -2.06 -18.37 2.24
CA ALA A 223 -1.04 -19.31 1.78
C ALA A 223 -1.42 -20.76 2.14
N ALA A 224 -1.95 -21.00 3.33
CA ALA A 224 -2.37 -22.33 3.76
C ALA A 224 -3.57 -22.85 2.94
N ALA A 225 -4.57 -21.99 2.69
CA ALA A 225 -5.72 -22.34 1.87
C ALA A 225 -5.33 -22.63 0.41
N ALA A 226 -4.41 -21.84 -0.16
CA ALA A 226 -3.87 -22.08 -1.49
C ALA A 226 -3.08 -23.40 -1.56
N ALA A 227 -2.23 -23.68 -0.56
CA ALA A 227 -1.46 -24.92 -0.47
C ALA A 227 -2.34 -26.17 -0.33
N ALA A 228 -3.51 -26.03 0.31
CA ALA A 228 -4.49 -27.11 0.45
C ALA A 228 -5.35 -27.35 -0.81
N SER A 229 -5.28 -26.46 -1.82
CA SER A 229 -6.04 -26.62 -3.05
C SER A 229 -5.40 -27.67 -3.96
N PRO A 230 -6.14 -28.71 -4.41
CA PRO A 230 -5.61 -29.70 -5.36
C PRO A 230 -5.23 -29.11 -6.72
N ALA A 231 -5.79 -27.95 -7.08
CA ALA A 231 -5.47 -27.26 -8.31
C ALA A 231 -4.10 -26.55 -8.24
N ALA A 232 -3.60 -26.25 -7.03
CA ALA A 232 -2.33 -25.57 -6.86
C ALA A 232 -1.15 -26.51 -7.17
N PRO A 233 -0.20 -26.08 -8.02
CA PRO A 233 1.03 -26.83 -8.24
C PRO A 233 1.78 -27.05 -6.92
N PRO A 234 2.39 -28.22 -6.67
CA PRO A 234 3.11 -28.48 -5.42
C PRO A 234 4.18 -27.41 -5.12
N GLY A 235 4.16 -26.88 -3.91
CA GLY A 235 5.10 -25.87 -3.45
C GLY A 235 4.88 -24.45 -4.00
N SER A 236 3.85 -24.21 -4.81
CA SER A 236 3.58 -22.89 -5.41
C SER A 236 3.24 -21.85 -4.34
N ALA A 237 2.30 -22.17 -3.45
CA ALA A 237 1.91 -21.30 -2.33
C ALA A 237 3.11 -20.94 -1.45
N GLU A 238 3.97 -21.92 -1.16
CA GLU A 238 5.23 -21.74 -0.45
C GLU A 238 6.18 -20.75 -1.13
N ARG A 239 6.44 -20.94 -2.43
CA ARG A 239 7.33 -20.06 -3.20
C ARG A 239 6.80 -18.63 -3.25
N VAL A 240 5.50 -18.49 -3.47
CA VAL A 240 4.86 -17.16 -3.53
C VAL A 240 4.89 -16.48 -2.17
N LEU A 241 4.63 -17.21 -1.07
CA LEU A 241 4.76 -16.68 0.28
C LEU A 241 6.21 -16.27 0.59
N ASP A 242 7.19 -17.07 0.20
CA ASP A 242 8.61 -16.76 0.40
C ASP A 242 8.99 -15.46 -0.32
N ARG A 243 8.53 -15.28 -1.57
CA ARG A 243 8.73 -14.03 -2.32
C ARG A 243 8.01 -12.85 -1.68
N TRP A 244 6.79 -13.04 -1.19
CA TRP A 244 6.03 -12.01 -0.48
C TRP A 244 6.76 -11.56 0.78
N LEU A 245 7.28 -12.50 1.57
CA LEU A 245 8.10 -12.20 2.77
C LEU A 245 9.38 -11.44 2.43
N GLU A 246 10.06 -11.82 1.34
CA GLU A 246 11.26 -11.14 0.86
C GLU A 246 10.99 -9.71 0.35
N GLY A 247 9.82 -9.49 -0.27
CA GLY A 247 9.40 -8.18 -0.76
C GLY A 247 8.75 -7.28 0.30
N CYS A 248 8.37 -7.81 1.45
CA CYS A 248 7.74 -7.05 2.53
C CYS A 248 8.76 -6.13 3.22
N THR A 249 8.69 -4.84 2.91
CA THR A 249 9.45 -3.80 3.60
C THR A 249 8.48 -2.84 4.29
N PRO A 250 8.56 -2.69 5.64
CA PRO A 250 7.70 -1.73 6.34
C PRO A 250 8.11 -0.30 6.01
N ASP A 251 7.22 0.45 5.35
CA ASP A 251 7.36 1.87 5.05
C ASP A 251 6.20 2.63 5.71
N LEU A 252 6.39 3.01 6.98
CA LEU A 252 5.40 3.78 7.73
C LEU A 252 5.51 5.26 7.33
N PRO A 253 4.39 5.93 6.97
CA PRO A 253 4.43 7.29 6.46
C PRO A 253 4.85 8.30 7.55
N ALA A 254 6.04 8.89 7.38
CA ALA A 254 6.49 10.01 8.19
C ALA A 254 5.51 11.21 8.10
N GLY A 255 5.26 11.87 9.23
CA GLY A 255 4.34 13.00 9.31
C GLY A 255 2.83 12.66 9.16
N ASP A 256 2.46 11.38 9.10
CA ASP A 256 1.06 10.90 9.11
C ASP A 256 0.88 9.83 10.19
N ALA A 257 0.69 10.26 11.43
CA ALA A 257 0.52 9.36 12.59
C ALA A 257 -0.65 8.37 12.40
N ALA A 258 -1.75 8.82 11.79
CA ALA A 258 -2.91 7.98 11.54
C ALA A 258 -2.62 6.91 10.48
N GLY A 259 -1.91 7.26 9.41
CA GLY A 259 -1.46 6.32 8.39
C GLY A 259 -0.42 5.32 8.92
N ALA A 260 0.51 5.79 9.75
CA ALA A 260 1.50 4.94 10.41
C ALA A 260 0.84 3.92 11.35
N ALA A 261 -0.10 4.36 12.20
CA ALA A 261 -0.86 3.47 13.07
C ALA A 261 -1.62 2.39 12.29
N ARG A 262 -2.35 2.77 11.24
CA ARG A 262 -3.10 1.80 10.41
C ARG A 262 -2.20 0.75 9.77
N LEU A 263 -1.01 1.13 9.27
CA LEU A 263 -0.08 0.17 8.69
C LEU A 263 0.58 -0.72 9.75
N ALA A 264 0.92 -0.16 10.91
CA ALA A 264 1.47 -0.92 12.03
C ALA A 264 0.49 -2.00 12.52
N GLU A 265 -0.79 -1.65 12.67
CA GLU A 265 -1.87 -2.58 13.01
C GLU A 265 -2.00 -3.69 11.96
N ALA A 266 -2.04 -3.33 10.68
CA ALA A 266 -2.12 -4.32 9.59
C ALA A 266 -0.92 -5.29 9.58
N PHE A 267 0.30 -4.80 9.87
CA PHE A 267 1.46 -5.67 10.01
C PHE A 267 1.39 -6.55 11.26
N ALA A 268 0.91 -6.03 12.39
CA ALA A 268 0.74 -6.81 13.61
C ALA A 268 -0.24 -7.97 13.38
N GLU A 269 -1.40 -7.70 12.77
CA GLU A 269 -2.39 -8.72 12.40
C GLU A 269 -1.81 -9.76 11.42
N ALA A 270 -1.12 -9.30 10.37
CA ALA A 270 -0.51 -10.20 9.39
C ALA A 270 0.56 -11.11 10.00
N ILE A 271 1.37 -10.59 10.93
CA ILE A 271 2.40 -11.35 11.64
C ILE A 271 1.78 -12.36 12.61
N GLU A 272 0.71 -12.00 13.31
CA GLU A 272 -0.03 -12.92 14.18
C GLU A 272 -0.63 -14.08 13.37
N ASP A 273 -1.25 -13.78 12.22
CA ASP A 273 -1.78 -14.79 11.29
C ASP A 273 -0.67 -15.72 10.74
N LEU A 274 0.49 -15.16 10.41
CA LEU A 274 1.65 -15.95 9.97
C LEU A 274 2.18 -16.90 11.05
N ASP A 275 2.25 -16.44 12.30
CA ASP A 275 2.68 -17.25 13.44
C ASP A 275 1.72 -18.42 13.72
N ALA A 276 0.41 -18.19 13.54
CA ALA A 276 -0.61 -19.23 13.68
C ALA A 276 -0.64 -20.21 12.50
N SER A 277 -0.14 -19.80 11.33
CA SER A 277 -0.23 -20.58 10.10
C SER A 277 0.73 -21.79 10.08
N PRO A 278 0.27 -22.96 9.56
CA PRO A 278 1.17 -24.09 9.32
C PRO A 278 2.28 -23.77 8.30
N MET A 279 2.12 -22.71 7.49
CA MET A 279 3.06 -22.36 6.43
C MET A 279 4.43 -21.88 6.92
N VAL A 280 4.48 -21.39 8.16
CA VAL A 280 5.67 -20.80 8.77
C VAL A 280 6.37 -21.79 9.71
N ARG A 281 5.93 -23.05 9.82
CA ARG A 281 6.56 -24.05 10.73
C ARG A 281 8.06 -24.31 10.46
N ARG A 282 8.52 -24.13 9.22
CA ARG A 282 9.93 -24.31 8.84
C ARG A 282 10.82 -23.28 9.56
N PRO A 283 11.98 -23.68 10.12
CA PRO A 283 12.86 -22.76 10.85
C PRO A 283 13.24 -21.49 10.08
N GLU A 284 13.51 -21.62 8.78
CA GLU A 284 13.92 -20.51 7.91
C GLU A 284 12.80 -19.46 7.79
N ARG A 285 11.54 -19.91 7.69
CA ARG A 285 10.38 -19.00 7.64
C ARG A 285 10.09 -18.35 8.97
N ARG A 286 10.18 -19.09 10.08
CA ARG A 286 10.10 -18.48 11.41
C ARG A 286 11.14 -17.37 11.59
N GLN A 287 12.37 -17.60 11.10
CA GLN A 287 13.42 -16.59 11.14
C GLN A 287 13.07 -15.36 10.28
N ARG A 288 12.50 -15.55 9.08
CA ARG A 288 12.05 -14.45 8.20
C ARG A 288 10.90 -13.64 8.83
N VAL A 289 9.88 -14.30 9.38
CA VAL A 289 8.77 -13.63 10.08
C VAL A 289 9.27 -12.89 11.32
N ALA A 290 10.18 -13.49 12.09
CA ALA A 290 10.81 -12.80 13.22
C ALA A 290 11.66 -11.59 12.78
N ALA A 291 12.31 -11.65 11.62
CA ALA A 291 13.04 -10.51 11.05
C ALA A 291 12.07 -9.39 10.61
N LEU A 292 10.98 -9.73 9.92
CA LEU A 292 9.93 -8.78 9.56
C LEU A 292 9.35 -8.11 10.80
N ARG A 293 9.04 -8.88 11.86
CA ARG A 293 8.56 -8.33 13.14
C ARG A 293 9.50 -7.28 13.71
N ARG A 294 10.81 -7.56 13.74
CA ARG A 294 11.81 -6.60 14.24
C ARG A 294 11.87 -5.34 13.38
N GLN A 295 11.80 -5.48 12.05
CA GLN A 295 11.81 -4.33 11.14
C GLN A 295 10.55 -3.46 11.32
N VAL A 296 9.37 -4.08 11.47
CA VAL A 296 8.13 -3.34 11.73
C VAL A 296 8.19 -2.63 13.08
N ASP A 297 8.64 -3.29 14.15
CA ASP A 297 8.83 -2.66 15.47
C ASP A 297 9.77 -1.45 15.38
N GLU A 298 10.92 -1.58 14.71
CA GLU A 298 11.86 -0.49 14.52
C GLU A 298 11.23 0.69 13.77
N ALA A 299 10.49 0.41 12.69
CA ALA A 299 9.77 1.44 11.94
C ALA A 299 8.66 2.11 12.79
N CYS A 300 7.95 1.34 13.62
CA CYS A 300 6.94 1.87 14.54
C CYS A 300 7.57 2.81 15.59
N ARG A 301 8.72 2.43 16.15
CA ARG A 301 9.46 3.26 17.12
C ARG A 301 9.95 4.56 16.49
N ALA A 302 10.48 4.50 15.27
CA ALA A 302 10.89 5.69 14.52
C ALA A 302 9.69 6.61 14.26
N ALA A 303 8.59 6.06 13.75
CA ALA A 303 7.37 6.81 13.49
C ALA A 303 6.74 7.40 14.77
N PHE A 304 6.81 6.70 15.90
CA PHE A 304 6.32 7.18 17.20
C PHE A 304 7.09 8.43 17.67
N VAL A 305 8.43 8.37 17.61
CA VAL A 305 9.29 9.50 18.01
C VAL A 305 9.04 10.70 17.10
N ASP A 306 8.99 10.46 15.79
CA ASP A 306 8.79 11.52 14.80
C ASP A 306 7.40 12.18 14.95
N ALA A 307 6.35 11.36 15.06
CA ALA A 307 4.98 11.84 15.24
C ALA A 307 4.79 12.58 16.56
N THR A 308 5.42 12.14 17.65
CA THR A 308 5.30 12.85 18.94
C THR A 308 6.04 14.18 18.91
N THR A 309 7.22 14.22 18.32
CA THR A 309 8.02 15.45 18.23
C THR A 309 7.33 16.49 17.34
N GLN A 310 7.04 16.12 16.09
CA GLN A 310 6.49 17.05 15.10
C GLN A 310 4.99 17.29 15.28
N GLY A 311 4.26 16.29 15.78
CA GLY A 311 2.80 16.32 15.88
C GLY A 311 2.27 16.82 17.22
N LEU A 312 3.06 16.75 18.29
CA LEU A 312 2.63 17.17 19.63
C LEU A 312 3.57 18.21 20.26
N ILE A 313 4.85 17.88 20.45
CA ILE A 313 5.79 18.73 21.22
C ILE A 313 6.04 20.07 20.50
N GLU A 314 6.43 20.06 19.23
CA GLU A 314 6.73 21.28 18.48
C GLU A 314 5.50 22.20 18.28
N PRO A 315 4.29 21.69 17.95
CA PRO A 315 3.09 22.53 17.89
C PRO A 315 2.76 23.20 19.23
N MET A 316 2.89 22.46 20.34
CA MET A 316 2.67 23.00 21.68
C MET A 316 3.70 24.07 22.05
N ALA A 317 4.98 23.83 21.75
CA ALA A 317 6.07 24.77 22.01
C ALA A 317 5.93 26.08 21.21
N ARG A 318 5.60 25.97 19.91
CA ARG A 318 5.49 27.14 19.02
C ARG A 318 4.30 28.05 19.31
N ASN A 319 3.23 27.50 19.88
CA ASN A 319 1.96 28.20 20.05
C ASN A 319 1.55 28.34 21.52
N ALA A 320 2.51 28.37 22.45
CA ALA A 320 2.25 28.44 23.90
C ALA A 320 1.18 29.50 24.23
N GLY A 321 -0.04 29.02 24.55
CA GLY A 321 -1.18 29.85 24.97
C GLY A 321 -2.04 30.44 23.86
N ARG A 322 -1.80 30.09 22.60
CA ARG A 322 -2.51 30.60 21.41
C ARG A 322 -3.09 29.50 20.53
N ILE A 323 -3.22 28.29 21.05
CA ILE A 323 -3.85 27.17 20.34
C ILE A 323 -5.36 27.36 20.45
N ASP A 324 -6.03 27.50 19.32
CA ASP A 324 -7.49 27.48 19.28
C ASP A 324 -8.05 26.05 19.42
N ASP A 325 -9.34 25.94 19.70
CA ASP A 325 -10.01 24.63 19.89
C ASP A 325 -9.87 23.72 18.67
N GLY A 326 -9.84 24.30 17.46
CA GLY A 326 -9.67 23.56 16.20
C GLY A 326 -8.31 22.87 16.09
N ALA A 327 -7.25 23.63 16.35
CA ALA A 327 -5.89 23.15 16.39
C ALA A 327 -5.70 22.14 17.52
N MET A 328 -6.26 22.39 18.70
CA MET A 328 -6.17 21.46 19.82
C MET A 328 -6.86 20.13 19.52
N MET A 329 -8.06 20.15 18.92
CA MET A 329 -8.75 18.93 18.46
C MET A 329 -7.88 18.12 17.49
N GLN A 330 -7.13 18.78 16.59
CA GLN A 330 -6.24 18.09 15.67
C GLN A 330 -5.02 17.48 16.36
N ILE A 331 -4.46 18.17 17.36
CA ILE A 331 -3.37 17.64 18.20
C ILE A 331 -3.86 16.41 18.98
N GLU A 332 -5.06 16.44 19.56
CA GLU A 332 -5.64 15.28 20.25
C GLU A 332 -5.87 14.07 19.33
N ARG A 333 -6.38 14.28 18.10
CA ARG A 333 -6.51 13.21 17.11
C ARG A 333 -5.15 12.59 16.76
N THR A 334 -4.12 13.42 16.69
CA THR A 334 -2.74 12.99 16.47
C THR A 334 -2.25 12.15 17.66
N ALA A 335 -2.49 12.60 18.90
CA ALA A 335 -2.14 11.86 20.11
C ALA A 335 -2.82 10.49 20.19
N ARG A 336 -4.12 10.40 19.82
CA ARG A 336 -4.85 9.13 19.74
C ARG A 336 -4.26 8.19 18.68
N SER A 337 -3.81 8.74 17.56
CA SER A 337 -3.13 7.97 16.50
C SER A 337 -1.76 7.47 16.95
N ILE A 338 -1.00 8.29 17.68
CA ILE A 338 0.28 7.91 18.30
C ILE A 338 0.06 6.78 19.33
N ARG A 339 -1.01 6.85 20.12
CA ARG A 339 -1.36 5.79 21.08
C ARG A 339 -1.65 4.46 20.39
N ARG A 340 -2.40 4.47 19.28
CA ARG A 340 -2.64 3.27 18.46
C ARG A 340 -1.35 2.69 17.87
N LEU A 341 -0.48 3.55 17.33
CA LEU A 341 0.82 3.15 16.82
C LEU A 341 1.67 2.47 17.92
N GLU A 342 1.67 3.03 19.12
CA GLU A 342 2.35 2.44 20.29
C GLU A 342 1.77 1.08 20.66
N GLN A 343 0.45 0.93 20.70
CA GLN A 343 -0.21 -0.35 20.98
C GLN A 343 0.18 -1.43 19.97
N ALA A 344 0.14 -1.13 18.67
CA ALA A 344 0.58 -2.03 17.62
C ALA A 344 2.07 -2.38 17.76
N GLY A 345 2.92 -1.37 18.03
CA GLY A 345 4.35 -1.56 18.28
C GLY A 345 4.64 -2.47 19.49
N ARG A 346 3.86 -2.35 20.57
CA ARG A 346 4.00 -3.24 21.75
C ARG A 346 3.67 -4.69 21.42
N ALA A 347 2.64 -4.94 20.61
CA ALA A 347 2.28 -6.29 20.18
C ALA A 347 3.42 -6.99 19.39
N LEU A 348 4.30 -6.19 18.76
CA LEU A 348 5.48 -6.69 18.04
C LEU A 348 6.70 -6.95 18.93
N GLY A 349 6.62 -6.66 20.24
CA GLY A 349 7.65 -6.96 21.23
C GLY A 349 8.47 -5.76 21.74
N GLY A 350 8.13 -4.53 21.36
CA GLY A 350 8.88 -3.31 21.71
C GLY A 350 8.59 -2.68 23.09
N ALA A 351 7.87 -3.35 23.99
CA ALA A 351 7.25 -2.74 25.18
C ALA A 351 8.17 -1.84 26.01
N THR A 352 9.37 -2.30 26.36
CA THR A 352 10.32 -1.54 27.20
C THR A 352 10.83 -0.27 26.52
N ALA A 353 10.99 -0.27 25.20
CA ALA A 353 11.42 0.90 24.43
C ALA A 353 10.31 1.96 24.39
N TYR A 354 9.05 1.54 24.28
CA TYR A 354 7.91 2.46 24.35
C TYR A 354 7.75 3.07 25.75
N ASP A 355 8.00 2.32 26.83
CA ASP A 355 7.98 2.90 28.19
C ASP A 355 9.03 4.03 28.34
N ALA A 356 10.23 3.83 27.80
CA ALA A 356 11.28 4.86 27.82
C ALA A 356 10.97 6.05 26.90
N ALA A 357 10.35 5.80 25.74
CA ALA A 357 9.90 6.86 24.85
C ALA A 357 8.79 7.70 25.50
N LEU A 358 7.80 7.04 26.11
CA LEU A 358 6.68 7.70 26.77
C LEU A 358 7.12 8.57 27.95
N ARG A 359 8.08 8.10 28.77
CA ARG A 359 8.69 8.92 29.82
C ARG A 359 9.31 10.21 29.27
N ARG A 360 10.05 10.13 28.17
CA ARG A 360 10.63 11.34 27.52
C ARG A 360 9.56 12.31 27.04
N VAL A 361 8.41 11.80 26.58
CA VAL A 361 7.28 12.65 26.17
C VAL A 361 6.65 13.34 27.37
N THR A 362 6.42 12.61 28.48
CA THR A 362 5.87 13.20 29.70
C THR A 362 6.82 14.24 30.31
N ASP A 363 8.14 13.98 30.27
CA ASP A 363 9.15 14.94 30.73
C ASP A 363 9.15 16.21 29.85
N ALA A 364 9.00 16.06 28.54
CA ALA A 364 8.88 17.19 27.61
C ALA A 364 7.61 18.02 27.87
N PHE A 365 6.47 17.38 28.17
CA PHE A 365 5.26 18.10 28.57
C PHE A 365 5.42 18.80 29.92
N GLY A 366 6.16 18.22 30.87
CA GLY A 366 6.54 18.89 32.12
C GLY A 366 7.38 20.15 31.88
N ALA A 367 8.35 20.09 30.98
CA ALA A 367 9.16 21.25 30.60
C ALA A 367 8.30 22.34 29.91
N LEU A 368 7.36 21.95 29.04
CA LEU A 368 6.44 22.89 28.40
C LEU A 368 5.49 23.53 29.40
N ARG A 369 4.98 22.79 30.40
CA ARG A 369 4.14 23.33 31.47
C ARG A 369 4.84 24.47 32.21
N ALA A 370 6.16 24.37 32.42
CA ALA A 370 6.94 25.43 33.08
C ALA A 370 7.16 26.67 32.20
N ALA A 371 6.84 26.62 30.91
CA ALA A 371 7.02 27.74 29.98
C ALA A 371 5.89 28.78 30.11
N PRO A 372 6.20 30.09 29.95
CA PRO A 372 5.17 31.14 29.98
C PRO A 372 4.10 30.94 28.90
N GLY A 373 2.82 31.03 29.30
CA GLY A 373 1.68 30.89 28.39
C GLY A 373 1.25 29.46 28.11
N ALA A 374 1.88 28.44 28.69
CA ALA A 374 1.39 27.07 28.57
C ALA A 374 -0.02 26.92 29.16
N ASN A 375 -0.83 26.03 28.56
CA ASN A 375 -2.11 25.62 29.12
C ASN A 375 -1.95 24.25 29.81
N PRO A 376 -1.90 24.19 31.16
CA PRO A 376 -1.71 22.92 31.87
C PRO A 376 -2.82 21.89 31.61
N ALA A 377 -4.04 22.35 31.34
CA ALA A 377 -5.17 21.45 31.07
C ALA A 377 -5.00 20.71 29.74
N ASP A 378 -4.51 21.39 28.70
CA ASP A 378 -4.25 20.78 27.38
C ASP A 378 -3.11 19.76 27.47
N LEU A 379 -2.02 20.11 28.17
CA LEU A 379 -0.89 19.19 28.38
C LEU A 379 -1.30 17.97 29.21
N ALA A 380 -2.14 18.14 30.23
CA ALA A 380 -2.68 17.04 31.03
C ALA A 380 -3.55 16.11 30.18
N ARG A 381 -4.41 16.66 29.31
CA ARG A 381 -5.24 15.87 28.40
C ARG A 381 -4.43 15.05 27.40
N LEU A 382 -3.38 15.64 26.81
CA LEU A 382 -2.46 14.90 25.93
C LEU A 382 -1.71 13.80 26.69
N THR A 383 -1.31 14.08 27.92
CA THR A 383 -0.66 13.10 28.81
C THR A 383 -1.61 11.95 29.14
N GLU A 384 -2.88 12.23 29.40
CA GLU A 384 -3.91 11.23 29.66
C GLU A 384 -4.07 10.29 28.46
N ILE A 385 -4.16 10.84 27.24
CA ILE A 385 -4.31 10.04 26.01
C ILE A 385 -3.12 9.10 25.80
N LEU A 386 -1.90 9.57 26.08
CA LEU A 386 -0.67 8.82 25.77
C LEU A 386 -0.25 7.87 26.90
N ALA A 387 -0.35 8.33 28.15
CA ALA A 387 0.24 7.71 29.33
C ALA A 387 -0.76 7.38 30.45
N GLY A 388 -2.03 7.71 30.29
CA GLY A 388 -3.10 7.41 31.25
C GLY A 388 -3.33 8.50 32.30
N PRO A 389 -4.44 8.40 33.06
CA PRO A 389 -4.90 9.44 33.97
C PRO A 389 -3.94 9.70 35.13
N GLU A 390 -3.23 8.69 35.63
CA GLU A 390 -2.27 8.86 36.73
C GLU A 390 -1.03 9.67 36.30
N ALA A 391 -0.62 9.57 35.04
CA ALA A 391 0.45 10.40 34.50
C ALA A 391 -0.02 11.85 34.32
N ALA A 392 -1.26 12.05 33.87
CA ALA A 392 -1.86 13.37 33.72
C ALA A 392 -2.03 14.10 35.06
N LEU A 393 -2.48 13.40 36.11
CA LEU A 393 -2.58 13.95 37.45
C LEU A 393 -1.22 14.36 38.01
N ARG A 394 -0.20 13.51 37.86
CA ARG A 394 1.18 13.86 38.27
C ARG A 394 1.72 15.10 37.55
N LEU A 395 1.37 15.27 36.27
CA LEU A 395 1.71 16.49 35.53
C LEU A 395 0.98 17.71 36.11
N LEU A 396 -0.25 17.55 36.62
CA LEU A 396 -1.02 18.63 37.24
C LEU A 396 -0.50 19.03 38.61
N ASP A 397 -0.04 18.06 39.39
CA ASP A 397 0.40 18.21 40.78
C ASP A 397 1.84 18.75 40.93
N GLY A 398 2.69 18.58 39.91
CA GLY A 398 4.09 19.05 39.89
C GLY A 398 4.22 20.49 39.41
#